data_AF-A0A7Z9YAB4-F1
#
_entry.id   AF-A0A7Z9YAB4-F1
#
_cell.length_a   1.000
_cell.length_b   1.000
_cell.length_c   1.000
_cell.angle_alpha   90.00
_cell.angle_beta   90.00
_cell.angle_gamma   90.00
#
_symmetry.space_group_name_H-M   'P 1'
#
loop_
_entity.id
_entity.type
_entity.pdbx_description
1 polymer ?
#
loop_
_entity_poly.entity_id
_entity_poly.type
_entity_poly.pdbx_seq_one_letter_code
_entity_poly.pdbx_strand_id
1 'polypeptide(L)'
;MRRKEMIFALSISIPLLAILAFQASMRPKGPGGPGPPPEFRMGPYGLMEAEWVHLSFEMDLTDRQMIKLRGIYREARLKLEPLRRRLRMSGRNPETVRSVMEEMERIRSELHKRLRDVLTPEQIEDLLRWEEGQRRFPPPPRERRR
;
A
#
# COMPACT_ATOMS: atom_id res chain seq x y z
N MET A 1 14.78 -15.19 -60.92
CA MET A 1 14.83 -14.46 -59.64
C MET A 1 16.26 -14.04 -59.37
N ARG A 2 16.49 -12.73 -59.23
CA ARG A 2 17.84 -12.16 -59.12
C ARG A 2 18.26 -12.21 -57.64
N ARG A 3 19.50 -12.59 -57.33
CA ARG A 3 20.05 -12.74 -55.95
C ARG A 3 19.69 -11.62 -54.96
N LYS A 4 19.40 -10.40 -55.46
CA LYS A 4 19.01 -9.24 -54.67
C LYS A 4 17.59 -9.35 -54.07
N GLU A 5 16.67 -10.06 -54.72
CA GLU A 5 15.29 -10.29 -54.22
C GLU A 5 15.27 -11.30 -53.07
N MET A 6 16.20 -12.27 -53.08
CA MET A 6 16.32 -13.29 -52.02
C MET A 6 16.85 -12.70 -50.70
N ILE A 7 17.70 -11.68 -50.77
CA ILE A 7 18.28 -11.01 -49.59
C ILE A 7 17.22 -10.13 -48.90
N PHE A 8 16.36 -9.46 -49.67
CA PHE A 8 15.26 -8.66 -49.11
C PHE A 8 14.20 -9.53 -48.41
N ALA A 9 13.87 -10.70 -48.96
CA ALA A 9 12.92 -11.62 -48.32
C ALA A 9 13.45 -12.23 -47.00
N LEU A 10 14.77 -12.44 -46.88
CA LEU A 10 15.39 -12.95 -45.65
C LEU A 10 15.45 -11.91 -44.52
N SER A 11 15.46 -10.61 -44.84
CA SER A 11 15.57 -9.54 -43.85
C SER A 11 14.30 -9.31 -43.04
N ILE A 12 13.13 -9.71 -43.54
CA ILE A 12 11.83 -9.45 -42.89
C ILE A 12 11.44 -10.59 -41.93
N SER A 13 12.00 -11.78 -42.10
CA SER A 13 11.69 -12.96 -41.26
C SER A 13 12.40 -12.97 -39.91
N ILE A 14 13.55 -12.29 -39.78
CA ILE A 14 14.32 -12.20 -38.54
C ILE A 14 13.60 -11.42 -37.41
N PRO A 15 13.00 -10.22 -37.64
CA PRO A 15 12.28 -9.52 -36.58
C PRO A 15 11.00 -10.23 -36.15
N LEU A 16 10.35 -10.99 -37.05
CA LEU A 16 9.12 -11.72 -36.71
C LEU A 16 9.39 -12.88 -35.72
N LEU A 17 10.54 -13.57 -35.86
CA LEU A 17 10.99 -14.59 -34.92
C LEU A 17 11.34 -14.01 -33.54
N ALA A 18 11.89 -12.79 -33.48
CA ALA A 18 12.20 -12.12 -32.22
C ALA A 18 10.94 -11.75 -31.41
N ILE A 19 9.86 -11.34 -32.08
CA ILE A 19 8.59 -11.00 -31.41
C ILE A 19 7.91 -12.24 -30.83
N LEU A 20 7.97 -13.39 -31.52
CA LEU A 20 7.42 -14.66 -31.01
C LEU A 20 8.22 -15.21 -29.81
N ALA A 21 9.54 -15.06 -29.81
CA ALA A 21 10.37 -15.44 -28.67
C ALA A 21 10.08 -14.57 -27.42
N PHE A 22 9.80 -13.28 -27.62
CA PHE A 22 9.47 -12.35 -26.52
C PHE A 22 8.11 -12.66 -25.86
N GLN A 23 7.11 -13.09 -26.64
CA GLN A 23 5.83 -13.54 -26.08
C GLN A 23 5.94 -14.85 -25.29
N ALA A 24 6.88 -15.74 -25.63
CA ALA A 24 7.13 -16.96 -24.87
C ALA A 24 7.75 -16.67 -23.48
N SER A 25 8.57 -15.61 -23.34
CA SER A 25 9.08 -15.13 -22.05
C SER A 25 8.07 -14.32 -21.23
N MET A 26 7.01 -13.81 -21.86
CA MET A 26 5.91 -13.10 -21.21
C MET A 26 4.69 -14.00 -20.95
N ARG A 27 4.88 -15.32 -20.85
CA ARG A 27 3.80 -16.17 -20.32
C ARG A 27 3.45 -15.65 -18.92
N PRO A 28 2.20 -15.18 -18.68
CA PRO A 28 1.79 -14.76 -17.35
C PRO A 28 2.03 -15.95 -16.43
N LYS A 29 2.94 -15.75 -15.49
CA LYS A 29 3.21 -16.70 -14.41
C LYS A 29 1.86 -17.00 -13.78
N GLY A 30 1.41 -18.26 -13.91
CA GLY A 30 0.10 -18.68 -13.43
C GLY A 30 -0.10 -18.34 -11.94
N PRO A 31 -1.35 -18.38 -11.45
CA PRO A 31 -1.77 -17.89 -10.13
C PRO A 31 -1.28 -18.74 -8.93
N GLY A 32 -0.06 -19.26 -8.99
CA GLY A 32 0.59 -20.09 -7.96
C GLY A 32 1.99 -19.64 -7.57
N GLY A 33 2.34 -18.37 -7.81
CA GLY A 33 3.57 -17.81 -7.26
C GLY A 33 3.56 -17.87 -5.72
N PRO A 34 4.71 -18.03 -5.05
CA PRO A 34 4.79 -17.91 -3.60
C PRO A 34 4.11 -16.60 -3.22
N GLY A 35 3.01 -16.69 -2.48
CA GLY A 35 2.31 -15.51 -2.03
C GLY A 35 3.30 -14.56 -1.36
N PRO A 36 3.08 -13.23 -1.43
CA PRO A 36 3.91 -12.29 -0.72
C PRO A 36 4.07 -12.79 0.73
N PRO A 37 5.29 -12.72 1.31
CA PRO A 37 5.55 -13.26 2.62
C PRO A 37 4.44 -12.83 3.60
N PRO A 38 3.95 -13.72 4.49
CA PRO A 38 2.84 -13.45 5.41
C PRO A 38 2.99 -12.19 6.28
N GLU A 39 4.19 -11.60 6.31
CA GLU A 39 4.54 -10.34 6.97
C GLU A 39 3.94 -9.09 6.31
N PHE A 40 3.37 -9.18 5.10
CA PHE A 40 2.56 -8.10 4.52
C PHE A 40 1.10 -8.11 5.00
N ARG A 41 0.77 -8.81 6.09
CA ARG A 41 -0.43 -8.44 6.86
C ARG A 41 -0.23 -6.98 7.25
N MET A 42 -1.05 -6.08 6.71
CA MET A 42 -1.12 -4.68 7.12
C MET A 42 -1.28 -4.68 8.64
N GLY A 43 -0.16 -4.57 9.35
CA GLY A 43 -0.20 -4.33 10.78
C GLY A 43 -0.93 -3.01 11.03
N PRO A 44 -1.16 -2.65 12.30
CA PRO A 44 -1.74 -1.35 12.65
C PRO A 44 -1.02 -0.16 11.98
N TYR A 45 0.20 -0.36 11.48
CA TYR A 45 0.99 0.60 10.71
C TYR A 45 0.52 0.85 9.29
N GLY A 46 -0.05 -0.15 8.60
CA GLY A 46 -0.55 0.03 7.24
C GLY A 46 -1.80 0.90 7.18
N LEU A 47 -2.50 1.06 8.32
CA LEU A 47 -3.74 1.83 8.39
C LEU A 47 -3.51 3.30 8.09
N MET A 48 -2.43 3.93 8.57
CA MET A 48 -2.18 5.36 8.31
C MET A 48 -1.87 5.63 6.83
N GLU A 49 -1.06 4.79 6.19
CA GLU A 49 -0.81 4.90 4.75
C GLU A 49 -2.09 4.65 3.93
N ALA A 50 -2.90 3.67 4.33
CA ALA A 50 -4.19 3.41 3.70
C ALA A 50 -5.18 4.57 3.88
N GLU A 51 -5.19 5.19 5.06
CA GLU A 51 -6.03 6.36 5.38
C GLU A 51 -5.63 7.56 4.53
N TRP A 52 -4.31 7.80 4.37
CA TRP A 52 -3.82 8.84 3.47
C TRP A 52 -4.22 8.60 2.02
N VAL A 53 -4.16 7.35 1.54
CA VAL A 53 -4.62 6.99 0.19
C VAL A 53 -6.11 7.24 0.05
N HIS A 54 -6.93 6.80 1.02
CA HIS A 54 -8.37 7.04 1.00
C HIS A 54 -8.70 8.54 0.95
N LEU A 55 -8.10 9.35 1.83
CA LEU A 55 -8.25 10.80 1.80
C LEU A 55 -7.83 11.39 0.44
N SER A 56 -6.73 10.92 -0.13
CA SER A 56 -6.14 11.54 -1.33
C SER A 56 -6.87 11.22 -2.62
N PHE A 57 -7.54 10.06 -2.69
CA PHE A 57 -8.08 9.51 -3.94
C PHE A 57 -9.59 9.27 -3.92
N GLU A 58 -10.18 9.05 -2.74
CA GLU A 58 -11.60 8.66 -2.63
C GLU A 58 -12.46 9.79 -2.05
N MET A 59 -11.85 10.80 -1.41
CA MET A 59 -12.57 11.92 -0.81
C MET A 59 -12.41 13.19 -1.62
N ASP A 60 -13.51 13.92 -1.79
CA ASP A 60 -13.55 15.21 -2.49
C ASP A 60 -12.94 16.33 -1.63
N LEU A 61 -11.61 16.35 -1.55
CA LEU A 61 -10.85 17.36 -0.83
C LEU A 61 -10.54 18.55 -1.74
N THR A 62 -10.66 19.76 -1.19
CA THR A 62 -10.14 20.96 -1.88
C THR A 62 -8.61 20.97 -1.88
N ASP A 63 -8.00 21.62 -2.89
CA ASP A 63 -6.54 21.77 -2.95
C ASP A 63 -5.94 22.37 -1.66
N ARG A 64 -6.66 23.31 -1.05
CA ARG A 64 -6.26 23.94 0.22
C ARG A 64 -6.26 22.93 1.37
N GLN A 65 -7.27 22.06 1.46
CA GLN A 65 -7.29 20.98 2.45
C GLN A 65 -6.16 19.99 2.19
N MET A 66 -5.96 19.57 0.94
CA MET A 66 -4.90 18.63 0.54
C MET A 66 -3.51 19.10 0.99
N ILE A 67 -3.19 20.39 0.78
CA ILE A 67 -1.90 20.97 1.20
C ILE A 67 -1.74 20.90 2.73
N LYS A 68 -2.77 21.24 3.50
CA LYS A 68 -2.74 21.18 4.97
C LYS A 68 -2.60 19.74 5.46
N LEU A 69 -3.40 18.83 4.93
CA LEU A 69 -3.40 17.41 5.29
C LEU A 69 -2.05 16.77 4.99
N ARG A 70 -1.42 17.09 3.85
CA ARG A 70 -0.07 16.63 3.52
C ARG A 70 0.96 17.01 4.60
N GLY A 71 0.87 18.24 5.12
CA GLY A 71 1.70 18.70 6.23
C GLY A 71 1.47 17.87 7.50
N ILE A 72 0.21 17.72 7.89
CA ILE A 72 -0.19 16.95 9.08
C ILE A 72 0.29 15.49 9.00
N TYR A 73 0.06 14.82 7.88
CA TYR A 73 0.50 13.43 7.67
C TYR A 73 2.02 13.29 7.61
N ARG A 74 2.72 14.25 7.01
CA ARG A 74 4.19 14.25 6.98
C ARG A 74 4.74 14.30 8.41
N GLU A 75 4.20 15.17 9.25
CA GLU A 75 4.62 15.28 10.65
C GLU A 75 4.32 14.00 11.45
N ALA A 76 3.11 13.44 11.31
CA ALA A 76 2.75 12.17 11.96
C ALA A 76 3.67 11.02 11.51
N ARG A 77 3.97 10.94 10.21
CA ARG A 77 4.89 9.94 9.65
C ARG A 77 6.30 10.06 10.21
N LEU A 78 6.82 11.28 10.35
CA LEU A 78 8.13 11.53 10.95
C LEU A 78 8.17 11.07 12.41
N LYS A 79 7.10 11.27 13.19
CA LYS A 79 6.99 10.77 14.57
C LYS A 79 6.90 9.24 14.63
N LEU A 80 6.21 8.59 13.68
CA LEU A 80 6.04 7.14 13.65
C LEU A 80 7.28 6.37 13.20
N GLU A 81 8.10 6.95 12.31
CA GLU A 81 9.28 6.28 11.76
C GLU A 81 10.25 5.71 12.81
N PRO A 82 10.68 6.45 13.86
CA PRO A 82 11.54 5.89 14.90
C PRO A 82 10.84 4.79 15.71
N LEU A 83 9.53 4.89 15.93
CA LEU A 83 8.76 3.87 16.65
C LEU A 83 8.68 2.57 15.83
N ARG A 84 8.52 2.68 14.51
CA ARG A 84 8.59 1.54 13.58
C ARG A 84 9.95 0.86 13.59
N ARG A 85 11.04 1.62 13.72
CA ARG A 85 12.39 1.05 13.91
C ARG A 85 12.48 0.32 15.25
N ARG A 86 12.04 0.96 16.34
CA ARG A 86 12.06 0.38 17.69
C ARG A 86 11.28 -0.93 17.78
N LEU A 87 10.10 -0.99 17.18
CA LEU A 87 9.30 -2.21 17.13
C LEU A 87 9.99 -3.34 16.35
N ARG A 88 10.61 -3.03 15.21
CA ARG A 88 11.35 -4.04 14.43
C ARG A 88 12.54 -4.60 15.21
N MET A 89 13.21 -3.75 15.99
CA MET A 89 14.35 -4.15 16.81
C MET A 89 13.96 -4.83 18.13
N SER A 90 12.70 -4.73 18.57
CA SER A 90 12.29 -5.21 19.89
C SER A 90 12.32 -6.74 20.03
N GLY A 91 12.45 -7.48 18.93
CA GLY A 91 12.54 -8.94 18.96
C GLY A 91 11.32 -9.62 19.60
N ARG A 92 10.16 -8.95 19.61
CA ARG A 92 8.92 -9.37 20.32
C ARG A 92 8.96 -9.23 21.85
N ASN A 93 9.86 -8.42 22.41
CA ASN A 93 9.76 -8.03 23.83
C ASN A 93 8.38 -7.40 24.10
N PRO A 94 7.53 -8.00 24.96
CA PRO A 94 6.14 -7.58 25.12
C PRO A 94 5.99 -6.18 25.72
N GLU A 95 6.87 -5.79 26.63
CA GLU A 95 6.86 -4.46 27.25
C GLU A 95 7.22 -3.38 26.24
N THR A 96 8.25 -3.62 25.43
CA THR A 96 8.65 -2.70 24.36
C THR A 96 7.55 -2.58 23.31
N VAL A 97 6.93 -3.70 22.91
CA VAL A 97 5.80 -3.69 21.98
C VAL A 97 4.65 -2.86 22.55
N ARG A 98 4.26 -3.08 23.80
CA ARG A 98 3.17 -2.35 24.45
C ARG A 98 3.44 -0.85 24.51
N SER A 99 4.62 -0.45 24.99
CA SER A 99 5.01 0.96 25.07
C SER A 99 5.01 1.63 23.70
N VAL A 100 5.54 0.97 22.67
CA VAL A 100 5.54 1.50 21.30
C VAL A 100 4.11 1.65 20.75
N MET A 101 3.23 0.68 21.01
CA MET A 101 1.82 0.76 20.60
C MET A 101 1.09 1.93 21.28
N GLU A 102 1.33 2.17 22.57
CA GLU A 102 0.75 3.32 23.30
C GLU A 102 1.23 4.65 22.72
N GLU A 103 2.52 4.79 22.39
CA GLU A 103 3.07 5.98 21.74
C GLU A 103 2.44 6.20 20.34
N MET A 104 2.26 5.12 19.58
CA MET A 104 1.64 5.19 18.25
C MET A 104 0.17 5.59 18.32
N GLU A 105 -0.59 5.09 19.30
CA GLU A 105 -1.98 5.46 19.52
C GLU A 105 -2.12 6.95 19.90
N ARG A 106 -1.16 7.49 20.67
CA ARG A 106 -1.12 8.93 20.96
C ARG A 106 -0.90 9.76 19.70
N ILE A 107 0.05 9.36 18.84
CA ILE A 107 0.29 10.05 17.57
C ILE A 107 -0.95 9.99 16.68
N ARG A 108 -1.62 8.84 16.61
CA ARG A 108 -2.87 8.67 15.87
C ARG A 108 -3.99 9.56 16.43
N SER A 109 -4.15 9.61 17.74
CA SER A 109 -5.12 10.49 18.39
C SER A 109 -4.86 11.97 18.10
N GLU A 110 -3.59 12.39 18.11
CA GLU A 110 -3.17 13.75 17.73
C GLU A 110 -3.47 14.04 16.25
N LEU A 111 -3.19 13.07 15.36
CA LEU A 111 -3.54 13.15 13.95
C LEU A 111 -5.04 13.39 13.77
N HIS A 112 -5.91 12.55 14.33
CA HIS A 112 -7.36 12.71 14.20
C HIS A 112 -7.88 14.06 14.73
N LYS A 113 -7.29 14.60 15.81
CA LYS A 113 -7.64 15.94 16.29
C LYS A 113 -7.35 16.99 15.22
N ARG A 114 -6.17 16.96 14.60
CA ARG A 114 -5.78 17.91 13.55
C ARG A 114 -6.54 17.71 12.25
N LEU A 115 -6.98 16.49 11.94
CA LEU A 115 -7.85 16.25 10.80
C LEU A 115 -9.21 16.96 10.95
N ARG A 116 -9.78 16.99 12.16
CA ARG A 116 -11.05 17.70 12.44
C ARG A 116 -10.97 19.21 12.24
N ASP A 117 -9.77 19.79 12.34
CA ASP A 117 -9.57 21.23 12.09
C ASP A 117 -9.54 21.59 10.59
N VAL A 118 -9.47 20.58 9.72
CA VAL A 118 -9.31 20.76 8.25
C VAL A 118 -10.47 20.16 7.46
N LEU A 119 -10.97 19.01 7.88
CA LEU A 119 -12.06 18.29 7.23
C LEU A 119 -13.42 18.81 7.71
N THR A 120 -14.43 18.72 6.84
CA THR A 120 -15.81 19.01 7.24
C THR A 120 -16.37 17.87 8.12
N PRO A 121 -17.46 18.10 8.87
CA PRO A 121 -18.11 17.04 9.64
C PRO A 121 -18.48 15.81 8.80
N GLU A 122 -18.97 16.02 7.57
CA GLU A 122 -19.38 14.96 6.66
C GLU A 122 -18.15 14.14 6.21
N GLN A 123 -17.06 14.81 5.86
CA GLN A 123 -15.78 14.16 5.53
C GLN A 123 -15.22 13.34 6.70
N ILE A 124 -15.36 13.83 7.93
CA ILE A 124 -14.95 13.09 9.13
C ILE A 124 -15.81 11.85 9.33
N GLU A 125 -17.12 11.93 9.11
CA GLU A 125 -18.01 10.76 9.21
C GLU A 125 -17.63 9.68 8.20
N ASP A 126 -17.34 10.09 6.96
CA ASP A 126 -16.97 9.17 5.89
C ASP A 126 -15.62 8.49 6.17
N LEU A 127 -14.65 9.26 6.67
CA LEU A 127 -13.37 8.74 7.13
C LEU A 127 -13.54 7.71 8.26
N LEU A 128 -14.36 8.00 9.27
CA LEU A 128 -14.62 7.08 10.39
C LEU A 128 -15.32 5.79 9.92
N ARG A 129 -16.23 5.90 8.96
CA ARG A 129 -16.91 4.75 8.34
C ARG A 129 -15.91 3.86 7.59
N TRP A 130 -15.00 4.47 6.84
CA TRP A 130 -13.92 3.75 6.18
C TRP A 130 -13.00 3.06 7.20
N GLU A 131 -12.59 3.75 8.27
CA GLU A 131 -11.75 3.17 9.33
C GLU A 131 -12.40 1.97 10.02
N GLU A 132 -13.69 2.07 10.35
CA GLU A 132 -14.49 0.99 10.91
C GLU A 132 -14.52 -0.22 9.96
N GLY A 133 -14.64 0.02 8.66
CA GLY A 133 -14.53 -1.01 7.62
C GLY A 133 -13.17 -1.72 7.64
N GLN A 134 -12.07 -0.98 7.82
CA GLN A 134 -10.73 -1.57 7.92
C GLN A 134 -10.55 -2.39 9.21
N ARG A 135 -11.13 -1.96 10.34
CA ARG A 135 -11.05 -2.69 11.62
C ARG A 135 -11.74 -4.05 11.59
N ARG A 136 -12.80 -4.18 10.79
CA ARG A 136 -13.54 -5.45 10.61
C ARG A 136 -12.77 -6.52 9.82
N PHE A 137 -11.62 -6.17 9.23
CA PHE A 137 -10.75 -7.10 8.51
C PHE A 137 -9.54 -7.54 9.37
N PRO A 138 -9.72 -8.57 10.19
CA PRO A 138 -8.92 -9.77 10.04
C PRO A 138 -9.76 -10.80 9.25
N PRO A 139 -9.20 -11.52 8.26
CA PRO A 139 -9.92 -12.67 7.73
C PRO A 139 -10.28 -13.58 8.92
N PRO A 140 -11.51 -14.11 9.00
CA PRO A 140 -11.88 -15.04 10.05
C PRO A 140 -10.83 -16.16 10.11
N PRO A 141 -10.52 -16.71 11.31
CA PRO A 141 -9.61 -17.84 11.41
C PRO A 141 -10.06 -18.87 10.38
N ARG A 142 -9.19 -19.20 9.41
CA ARG A 142 -9.50 -20.29 8.49
C ARG A 142 -9.75 -21.50 9.36
N GLU A 143 -11.00 -21.92 9.48
CA GLU A 143 -11.34 -23.17 10.16
C GLU A 143 -10.42 -24.22 9.56
N ARG A 144 -9.54 -24.76 10.41
CA ARG A 144 -8.68 -25.87 9.99
C ARG A 144 -9.66 -27.00 9.67
N ARG A 145 -9.99 -27.19 8.40
CA ARG A 145 -10.66 -28.41 7.94
C ARG A 145 -9.77 -29.56 8.40
N ARG A 146 -10.24 -30.29 9.40
CA ARG A 146 -9.64 -31.54 9.87
C ARG A 146 -9.99 -32.65 8.90
#